data_AF-A0A831XLD4-F1
#
_entry.id   AF-A0A831XLD4-F1
#
_cell.length_a   1.000
_cell.length_b   1.000
_cell.length_c   1.000
_cell.angle_alpha   90.00
_cell.angle_beta   90.00
_cell.angle_gamma   90.00
#
_symmetry.space_group_name_H-M   'P 1'
#
loop_
_entity.id
_entity.type
_entity.pdbx_description
1 polymer ?
#
loop_
_entity_poly.entity_id
_entity_poly.type
_entity_poly.pdbx_seq_one_letter_code
_entity_poly.pdbx_strand_id
1 'polypeptide(L)'
;MVGIKNIVTAAHGSRLDHRLAGMKKAGRRMESRVLSIEFLEFRDLGDKQLGFPRYRVRTRELWDVRHIDGTTGRLVKEVKGLSYELSYEFEQHDGIWQVDAVEVLMQKRSSGSSEK
;
A
#
# COMPACT_ATOMS: atom_id res chain seq x y z
N MET A 1 -18.06 5.88 1.91
CA MET A 1 -16.81 5.13 2.10
C MET A 1 -16.40 4.61 0.72
N VAL A 2 -15.31 5.11 0.14
CA VAL A 2 -14.84 4.64 -1.17
C VAL A 2 -14.18 3.28 -0.94
N GLY A 3 -14.78 2.22 -1.48
CA GLY A 3 -14.21 0.87 -1.38
C GLY A 3 -12.94 0.76 -2.23
N ILE A 4 -12.01 -0.12 -1.83
CA ILE A 4 -10.73 -0.30 -2.52
C ILE A 4 -10.89 -0.60 -4.01
N LYS A 5 -12.00 -1.26 -4.39
CA LYS A 5 -12.38 -1.60 -5.77
C LYS A 5 -12.56 -0.39 -6.70
N ASN A 6 -12.76 0.81 -6.15
CA ASN A 6 -12.89 2.04 -6.93
C ASN A 6 -11.55 2.78 -7.06
N ILE A 7 -10.50 2.33 -6.35
CA ILE A 7 -9.19 2.99 -6.28
C ILE A 7 -8.12 2.16 -7.00
N VAL A 8 -8.36 0.86 -7.19
CA VAL A 8 -7.43 -0.07 -7.84
C VAL A 8 -8.03 -0.65 -9.12
N THR A 9 -7.21 -1.01 -10.09
CA THR A 9 -7.68 -1.73 -11.28
C THR A 9 -8.24 -3.10 -10.89
N ALA A 10 -9.11 -3.68 -11.72
CA ALA A 10 -9.66 -5.01 -11.46
C ALA A 10 -8.55 -6.08 -11.32
N ALA A 11 -7.50 -5.97 -12.13
CA ALA A 11 -6.34 -6.86 -12.09
C ALA A 11 -5.55 -6.71 -10.77
N HIS A 12 -5.32 -5.48 -10.30
CA HIS A 12 -4.70 -5.25 -9.00
C HIS A 12 -5.57 -5.72 -7.84
N GLY A 13 -6.86 -5.40 -7.88
CA GLY A 13 -7.84 -5.79 -6.87
C GLY A 13 -7.88 -7.30 -6.65
N SER A 14 -7.87 -8.09 -7.74
CA SER A 14 -7.83 -9.56 -7.65
C SER A 14 -6.56 -10.08 -6.95
N ARG A 15 -5.39 -9.52 -7.29
CA ARG A 15 -4.12 -9.86 -6.63
C ARG A 15 -4.13 -9.50 -5.15
N LEU A 16 -4.72 -8.34 -4.81
CA LEU A 16 -4.85 -7.88 -3.44
C LEU A 16 -5.81 -8.78 -2.65
N ASP A 17 -6.99 -9.09 -3.18
CA ASP A 17 -7.98 -9.96 -2.54
C ASP A 17 -7.38 -11.34 -2.21
N HIS A 18 -6.61 -11.92 -3.13
CA HIS A 18 -5.90 -13.17 -2.87
C HIS A 18 -4.91 -13.08 -1.69
N ARG A 19 -4.14 -11.98 -1.60
CA ARG A 19 -3.21 -11.74 -0.48
C ARG A 19 -3.96 -11.50 0.84
N LEU A 20 -5.04 -10.73 0.81
CA LEU A 20 -5.85 -10.42 2.00
C LEU A 20 -6.63 -11.63 2.52
N ALA A 21 -6.98 -12.58 1.66
CA ALA A 21 -7.69 -13.81 2.04
C ALA A 21 -6.94 -14.60 3.13
N GLY A 22 -5.59 -14.63 3.07
CA GLY A 22 -4.75 -15.27 4.08
C GLY A 22 -4.87 -14.61 5.47
N MET A 23 -4.90 -13.28 5.52
CA MET A 23 -5.08 -12.55 6.79
C MET A 23 -6.48 -12.80 7.39
N LYS A 24 -7.51 -12.80 6.53
CA LYS A 24 -8.89 -13.07 6.96
C LYS A 24 -9.03 -14.49 7.52
N LYS A 25 -8.48 -15.49 6.82
CA LYS A 25 -8.49 -16.89 7.30
C LYS A 25 -7.73 -17.07 8.61
N ALA A 26 -6.63 -16.34 8.80
CA ALA A 26 -5.82 -16.40 10.02
C ALA A 26 -6.43 -15.63 11.20
N GLY A 27 -7.60 -15.00 11.04
CA GLY A 27 -8.22 -14.18 12.09
C GLY A 27 -7.33 -13.02 12.52
N ARG A 28 -6.53 -12.45 11.60
CA ARG A 28 -5.63 -11.33 11.90
C ARG A 28 -6.20 -10.04 11.34
N ARG A 29 -6.21 -9.00 12.16
CA ARG A 29 -6.52 -7.63 11.75
C ARG A 29 -5.24 -6.80 11.78
N MET A 30 -5.10 -5.91 10.81
CA MET A 30 -4.01 -4.96 10.74
C MET A 30 -4.61 -3.56 10.70
N GLU A 31 -4.11 -2.68 11.56
CA GLU A 31 -4.40 -1.25 11.52
C GLU A 31 -3.11 -0.53 11.16
N SER A 32 -3.15 0.21 10.07
CA SER A 32 -2.00 0.94 9.55
C SER A 32 -2.32 2.43 9.54
N ARG A 33 -1.36 3.24 9.99
CA ARG A 33 -1.42 4.70 9.94
C ARG A 33 -0.23 5.21 9.15
N VAL A 34 -0.51 5.99 8.11
CA VAL A 34 0.50 6.78 7.43
C VAL A 34 0.77 8.03 8.27
N LEU A 35 2.03 8.25 8.62
CA LEU A 35 2.50 9.43 9.34
C LEU A 35 2.94 10.53 8.38
N SER A 36 3.62 10.17 7.30
CA SER A 36 4.03 11.10 6.25
C SER A 36 4.17 10.41 4.90
N ILE A 37 4.03 11.21 3.84
CA ILE A 37 4.25 10.84 2.44
C ILE A 37 5.09 11.94 1.81
N GLU A 38 6.24 11.57 1.27
CA GLU A 38 7.13 12.41 0.47
C GLU A 38 7.08 11.91 -0.98
N PHE A 39 6.77 12.79 -1.93
CA PHE A 39 6.78 12.46 -3.37
C PHE A 39 8.20 12.63 -3.91
N LEU A 40 8.79 11.54 -4.40
CA LEU A 40 10.18 11.52 -4.87
C LEU A 40 10.27 11.72 -6.38
N GLU A 41 9.36 11.09 -7.12
CA GLU A 41 9.37 11.12 -8.58
C GLU A 41 7.94 11.00 -9.12
N PHE A 42 7.68 11.74 -10.20
CA PHE A 42 6.48 11.60 -11.01
C PHE A 42 6.91 11.42 -12.46
N ARG A 43 6.49 10.31 -13.09
CA ARG A 43 6.89 9.96 -14.46
C ARG A 43 5.68 9.58 -15.30
N ASP A 44 5.53 10.26 -16.43
CA ASP A 44 4.59 9.89 -17.48
C ASP A 44 5.12 8.67 -18.25
N LEU A 45 4.34 7.59 -18.31
CA LEU A 45 4.68 6.37 -19.06
C LEU A 45 4.06 6.37 -20.47
N GLY A 46 3.27 7.39 -20.81
CA GLY A 46 2.50 7.51 -22.04
C GLY A 46 1.27 6.60 -22.09
N ASP A 47 0.61 6.60 -23.23
CA ASP A 47 -0.63 5.87 -23.53
C ASP A 47 -0.47 4.83 -24.65
N LYS A 48 0.67 4.85 -25.35
CA LYS A 48 0.88 4.23 -26.67
C LYS A 48 0.71 2.71 -26.73
N GLN A 49 0.73 2.00 -25.61
CA GLN A 49 0.62 0.54 -25.58
C GLN A 49 -0.79 0.03 -25.25
N LEU A 50 -1.58 0.78 -24.49
CA LEU A 50 -2.85 0.28 -23.94
C LEU A 50 -4.05 1.20 -24.23
N GLY A 51 -3.83 2.36 -24.84
CA GLY A 51 -4.88 3.29 -25.25
C GLY A 51 -5.43 4.18 -24.13
N PHE A 52 -4.77 4.19 -22.96
CA PHE A 52 -5.11 5.04 -21.82
C PHE A 52 -3.84 5.60 -21.16
N PRO A 53 -3.90 6.79 -20.53
CA PRO A 53 -2.77 7.40 -19.83
C PRO A 53 -2.25 6.54 -18.67
N ARG A 54 -0.92 6.48 -18.51
CA ARG A 54 -0.26 5.76 -17.42
C ARG A 54 0.82 6.62 -16.76
N TYR A 55 0.88 6.56 -15.43
CA TYR A 55 1.88 7.28 -14.66
C TYR A 55 2.53 6.39 -13.62
N ARG A 56 3.80 6.67 -13.33
CA ARG A 56 4.52 6.10 -12.19
C ARG A 56 4.80 7.19 -11.18
N VAL A 57 4.48 6.92 -9.91
CA VAL A 57 4.76 7.82 -8.79
C VAL A 57 5.60 7.07 -7.77
N ARG A 58 6.75 7.63 -7.42
CA ARG A 58 7.57 7.11 -6.34
C ARG A 58 7.38 7.95 -5.10
N THR A 59 7.18 7.29 -3.97
CA THR A 59 7.03 7.93 -2.67
C THR A 59 8.03 7.37 -1.68
N ARG A 60 8.36 8.18 -0.68
CA ARG A 60 8.87 7.70 0.61
C ARG A 60 7.79 7.93 1.64
N GLU A 61 7.47 6.89 2.40
CA GLU A 61 6.36 6.92 3.34
C GLU A 61 6.79 6.42 4.70
N LEU A 62 6.26 7.03 5.75
CA LEU A 62 6.47 6.62 7.12
C LEU A 62 5.16 6.07 7.69
N TRP A 63 5.22 4.88 8.28
CA TRP A 63 4.06 4.13 8.73
C TRP A 63 4.21 3.63 10.16
N ASP A 64 3.09 3.62 10.87
CA ASP A 64 2.91 2.84 12.09
C ASP A 64 1.89 1.72 11.80
N VAL A 65 2.18 0.50 12.26
CA VAL A 65 1.36 -0.68 12.01
C VAL A 65 1.09 -1.43 13.30
N ARG A 66 -0.18 -1.73 13.55
CA ARG A 66 -0.67 -2.50 14.69
C ARG A 66 -1.29 -3.80 14.20
N HIS A 67 -0.76 -4.92 14.68
CA HIS A 67 -1.32 -6.25 14.47
C HIS A 67 -2.24 -6.57 15.65
N ILE A 68 -3.50 -6.84 15.33
CA ILE A 68 -4.57 -7.10 16.28
C ILE A 68 -5.06 -8.53 16.05
N ASP A 69 -5.25 -9.27 17.14
CA ASP A 69 -5.94 -10.54 17.11
C ASP A 69 -7.42 -10.29 16.77
N GLY A 70 -7.86 -10.80 15.63
CA GLY A 70 -9.19 -10.53 15.09
C GLY A 70 -10.32 -11.19 15.88
N THR A 71 -10.03 -12.18 16.73
CA THR A 71 -11.02 -12.87 17.55
C THR A 71 -11.21 -12.15 18.89
N THR A 72 -10.11 -11.77 19.54
CA THR A 72 -10.09 -11.19 20.89
C THR A 72 -10.02 -9.67 20.91
N GLY A 73 -9.66 -9.05 19.78
CA GLY A 73 -9.42 -7.60 19.66
C GLY A 73 -8.14 -7.13 20.36
N ARG A 74 -7.32 -8.04 20.89
CA ARG A 74 -6.10 -7.67 21.62
C ARG A 74 -4.98 -7.27 20.67
N LEU A 75 -4.22 -6.25 21.05
CA LEU A 75 -3.00 -5.88 20.36
C LEU A 75 -1.97 -7.00 20.54
N VAL A 76 -1.51 -7.56 19.43
CA VAL A 76 -0.46 -8.61 19.41
C VAL A 76 0.91 -7.97 19.25
N LYS A 77 1.02 -6.98 18.37
CA LYS A 77 2.28 -6.32 18.04
C LYS A 77 2.04 -4.93 17.50
N GLU A 78 2.89 -3.99 17.86
CA GLU A 78 2.97 -2.67 17.23
C GLU A 78 4.37 -2.47 16.66
N VAL A 79 4.44 -1.90 15.46
CA VAL A 79 5.69 -1.53 14.81
C VAL A 79 5.56 -0.08 14.39
N LYS A 80 6.44 0.77 14.93
CA LYS A 80 6.47 2.20 14.64
C LYS A 80 7.62 2.56 13.73
N GLY A 81 7.46 3.65 12.97
CA GLY A 81 8.53 4.22 12.17
C GLY A 81 9.00 3.32 11.02
N LEU A 82 8.07 2.56 10.41
CA LEU A 82 8.35 1.81 9.19
C LEU A 82 8.48 2.77 8.03
N SER A 83 9.68 2.87 7.46
CA SER A 83 9.93 3.66 6.26
C SER A 83 9.92 2.77 5.02
N TYR A 84 9.07 3.12 4.07
CA TYR A 84 9.02 2.47 2.76
C TYR A 84 9.37 3.46 1.66
N GLU A 85 10.12 3.01 0.66
CA GLU A 85 10.08 3.64 -0.65
C GLU A 85 9.21 2.77 -1.57
N LEU A 86 8.14 3.36 -2.09
CA LEU A 86 7.14 2.68 -2.90
C LEU A 86 7.13 3.24 -4.31
N SER A 87 6.83 2.39 -5.29
CA SER A 87 6.52 2.77 -6.66
C SER A 87 5.09 2.36 -6.99
N TYR A 88 4.25 3.35 -7.25
CA TYR A 88 2.88 3.16 -7.68
C TYR A 88 2.79 3.33 -9.20
N GLU A 89 2.12 2.40 -9.87
CA GLU A 89 1.68 2.58 -11.26
C GLU A 89 0.19 2.87 -11.29
N PHE A 90 -0.18 3.92 -12.01
CA PHE A 90 -1.54 4.38 -12.18
C PHE A 90 -1.97 4.29 -13.64
N GLU A 91 -3.24 3.99 -13.84
CA GLU A 91 -3.92 4.00 -15.14
C GLU A 91 -5.16 4.88 -15.05
N GLN A 92 -5.49 5.59 -16.14
CA GLN A 92 -6.71 6.40 -16.21
C GLN A 92 -7.75 5.76 -17.12
N HIS A 93 -8.81 5.22 -16.55
CA HIS A 93 -9.94 4.64 -17.27
C HIS A 93 -11.15 5.55 -17.11
N ASP A 94 -11.77 5.98 -18.21
CA ASP A 94 -12.96 6.85 -18.20
C ASP A 94 -12.82 8.11 -17.31
N GLY A 95 -11.62 8.70 -17.32
CA GLY A 95 -11.28 9.87 -16.50
C GLY A 95 -10.94 9.58 -15.04
N ILE A 96 -11.04 8.33 -14.59
CA ILE A 96 -10.78 7.91 -13.21
C ILE A 96 -9.38 7.29 -13.09
N TRP A 97 -8.57 7.83 -12.18
CA TRP A 97 -7.26 7.28 -11.84
C TRP A 97 -7.39 6.07 -10.91
N GLN A 98 -6.75 4.98 -11.30
CA GLN A 98 -6.73 3.74 -10.54
C GLN A 98 -5.29 3.22 -10.39
N VAL A 99 -4.99 2.66 -9.23
CA VAL A 99 -3.70 1.99 -8.97
C VAL A 99 -3.71 0.61 -9.62
N ASP A 100 -2.79 0.38 -10.55
CA ASP A 100 -2.59 -0.95 -11.15
C ASP A 100 -1.50 -1.76 -10.44
N ALA A 101 -0.47 -1.10 -9.92
CA ALA A 101 0.62 -1.79 -9.25
C ALA A 101 1.19 -0.96 -8.10
N VAL A 102 1.67 -1.67 -7.08
CA VAL A 102 2.46 -1.10 -5.98
C VAL A 102 3.64 -2.03 -5.76
N GLU A 103 4.83 -1.48 -5.86
CA GLU A 103 6.09 -2.18 -5.62
C GLU A 103 6.82 -1.54 -4.42
N VAL A 104 7.36 -2.39 -3.53
CA VAL A 104 8.24 -1.94 -2.45
C VAL A 104 9.66 -1.92 -2.99
N LEU A 105 10.21 -0.73 -3.17
CA LEU A 105 11.58 -0.54 -3.63
C LEU A 105 12.58 -0.70 -2.48
N MET A 106 12.20 -0.24 -1.29
CA MET A 106 13.04 -0.32 -0.09
C MET A 106 12.15 -0.36 1.15
N GLN A 107 12.57 -1.13 2.15
CA GLN A 107 11.96 -1.14 3.48
C GLN A 107 13.06 -0.92 4.53
N LYS A 108 12.92 0.12 5.34
CA LYS A 108 13.79 0.41 6.49
C LYS A 108 12.95 0.43 7.76
N ARG A 109 13.47 -0.22 8.81
CA ARG A 109 12.98 0.02 10.17
C ARG A 109 13.82 1.13 10.77
N SER A 110 13.19 2.17 11.32
CA SER A 110 13.92 3.06 12.21
C SER A 110 14.42 2.22 13.39
N SER A 111 15.74 2.06 13.52
CA SER A 111 16.37 1.41 14.67
C SER A 111 16.17 2.30 15.90
N GLY A 112 15.02 2.14 16.56
CA GLY A 112 14.84 2.57 17.94
C GLY A 112 15.54 1.57 18.85
N SER A 113 16.48 2.09 19.64
CA SER A 113 17.25 1.42 20.69
C SER A 113 16.50 0.29 21.40
N SER A 114 17.07 -0.92 21.33
CA SER A 114 16.89 -1.91 22.40
C SER A 114 17.68 -1.40 23.61
N GLU A 115 17.02 -0.62 24.47
CA GLU A 115 17.39 -0.58 25.89
C GLU A 115 16.48 -1.56 26.63
N LYS A 116 17.06 -2.70 27.01
CA LYS A 116 16.94 -3.33 28.33
C LYS A 116 17.92 -4.49 28.42
#